data_AF-A0A0M9E164-F1
#
_entry.id   AF-A0A0M9E164-F1
#
_cell.length_a   1.000
_cell.length_b   1.000
_cell.length_c   1.000
_cell.angle_alpha   90.00
_cell.angle_beta   90.00
_cell.angle_gamma   90.00
#
_symmetry.space_group_name_H-M   'P 1'
#
loop_
_entity.id
_entity.type
_entity.pdbx_description
1 polymer ?
#
loop_
_entity_poly.entity_id
_entity_poly.type
_entity_poly.pdbx_seq_one_letter_code
_entity_poly.pdbx_strand_id
1 'polypeptide(L)'
;MRFFPKKSLIAVVSMFLLCSCAKSQLTVADFIRPPSQILRFRDIQTIHIQKPTITFSDKSMESHFVELYQQTIQESFAKGFSHKPWYQIRLSCFNEDKSDSFFEQISKKGFEWVNPVPSQIEASGQHLMFSNANIITSSEKDSGINMRASFSIVILDAKGKEVYVQLFHNLEANDLKSTEGHMDKICMHQRLAKKLFQPAINKVVNEIYPKTIKQIISIHDNADIRGRFLLDAKAFPEALAHIKQSIKEKERLYIQQKNKILREYTQIEKQLKDRNTPDEDIREQRIELAKEKEKKIDRARKILSGDYNNYGTALEALGFVDQSIEYYEKAFMADPFNYMARLAFHRLIYFRKTNNQELELDRENIEQSLRRQDESL
;
A
#
# COMPACT_ATOMS: atom_id res chain seq x y z
N MET A 1 48.02 -43.62 9.45
CA MET A 1 46.69 -43.07 9.81
C MET A 1 46.65 -42.79 11.31
N ARG A 2 46.67 -41.52 11.72
CA ARG A 2 46.61 -41.13 13.15
C ARG A 2 45.15 -41.02 13.58
N PHE A 3 44.74 -41.86 14.53
CA PHE A 3 43.41 -41.85 15.13
C PHE A 3 43.23 -40.60 15.99
N PHE A 4 42.27 -39.75 15.64
CA PHE A 4 41.84 -38.64 16.49
C PHE A 4 41.08 -39.19 17.72
N PRO A 5 41.32 -38.66 18.93
CA PRO A 5 40.65 -39.13 20.14
C PRO A 5 39.16 -38.76 20.14
N LYS A 6 38.29 -39.77 20.27
CA LYS A 6 36.81 -39.66 20.28
C LYS A 6 36.24 -38.62 21.26
N LYS A 7 37.00 -38.21 22.28
CA LYS A 7 36.57 -37.21 23.27
C LYS A 7 36.49 -35.78 22.72
N SER A 8 37.24 -35.45 21.67
CA SER A 8 37.20 -34.11 21.05
C SER A 8 35.95 -33.90 20.19
N LEU A 9 35.45 -34.96 19.55
CA LEU A 9 34.27 -34.87 18.68
C LEU A 9 32.98 -34.56 19.45
N ILE A 10 32.84 -35.10 20.67
CA ILE A 10 31.67 -34.86 21.52
C ILE A 10 31.62 -33.38 21.95
N ALA A 11 32.77 -32.79 22.34
CA ALA A 11 32.83 -31.38 22.72
C ALA A 11 32.46 -30.44 21.56
N VAL A 12 32.89 -30.75 20.34
CA VAL A 12 32.54 -29.95 19.14
C VAL A 12 31.04 -30.07 18.82
N VAL A 13 30.45 -31.26 18.88
CA VAL A 13 29.01 -31.45 18.63
C VAL A 13 28.15 -30.79 19.73
N SER A 14 28.58 -30.82 20.99
CA SER A 14 27.90 -30.11 22.09
C SER A 14 27.98 -28.58 21.93
N MET A 15 29.09 -28.06 21.42
CA MET A 15 29.25 -26.61 21.16
C MET A 15 28.37 -26.13 19.99
N PHE A 16 28.15 -26.96 18.96
CA PHE A 16 27.23 -26.64 17.88
C PHE A 16 25.75 -26.71 18.28
N LEU A 17 25.38 -27.58 19.24
CA LEU A 17 24.01 -27.66 19.76
C LEU A 17 23.65 -26.47 20.67
N LEU A 18 24.61 -25.93 21.43
CA LEU A 18 24.41 -24.78 22.30
C LEU A 18 24.45 -23.43 21.58
N CYS A 19 25.03 -23.37 20.38
CA CYS A 19 24.95 -22.21 19.47
C CYS A 19 23.75 -22.30 18.52
N SER A 20 22.61 -22.81 19.00
CA SER A 20 21.31 -22.57 18.38
C SER A 20 20.89 -21.11 18.62
N CYS A 21 21.74 -20.17 18.19
CA CYS A 21 21.41 -18.75 18.13
C CYS A 21 20.10 -18.64 17.35
N ALA A 22 19.09 -17.99 17.93
CA ALA A 22 17.79 -17.77 17.31
C ALA A 22 17.98 -17.30 15.86
N LYS A 23 17.78 -18.22 14.92
CA LYS A 23 18.00 -17.96 13.50
C LYS A 23 16.76 -17.23 13.01
N SER A 24 16.86 -15.93 12.79
CA SER A 24 15.86 -15.21 12.01
C SER A 24 15.78 -15.83 10.61
N GLN A 25 14.58 -16.19 10.16
CA GLN A 25 14.38 -16.66 8.80
C GLN A 25 14.11 -15.47 7.88
N LEU A 26 14.77 -15.49 6.73
CA LEU A 26 14.47 -14.60 5.61
C LEU A 26 13.56 -15.35 4.66
N THR A 27 12.36 -14.85 4.45
CA THR A 27 11.44 -15.38 3.45
C THR A 27 11.13 -14.29 2.43
N VAL A 28 10.81 -14.68 1.20
CA VAL A 28 10.41 -13.73 0.16
C VAL A 28 8.88 -13.72 0.12
N ALA A 29 8.28 -12.57 0.34
CA ALA A 29 6.85 -12.38 0.19
C ALA A 29 6.56 -11.31 -0.86
N ASP A 30 5.36 -11.41 -1.43
CA ASP A 30 4.86 -10.46 -2.41
C ASP A 30 4.16 -9.34 -1.63
N PHE A 31 4.70 -8.14 -1.72
CA PHE A 31 4.21 -6.95 -1.05
C PHE A 31 3.34 -6.14 -1.96
N ILE A 32 2.25 -5.62 -1.42
CA ILE A 32 1.39 -4.66 -2.10
C ILE A 32 1.97 -3.29 -1.77
N ARG A 33 2.86 -2.77 -2.61
CA ARG A 33 3.35 -1.40 -2.45
C ARG A 33 2.20 -0.46 -2.77
N PRO A 34 1.83 0.46 -1.86
CA PRO A 34 0.84 1.47 -2.19
C PRO A 34 1.32 2.31 -3.38
N PRO A 35 0.40 2.88 -4.15
CA PRO A 35 0.75 3.63 -5.35
C PRO A 35 1.57 4.86 -4.97
N SER A 36 2.51 5.28 -5.82
CA SER A 36 3.41 6.39 -5.50
C SER A 36 2.68 7.70 -5.28
N GLN A 37 1.53 7.88 -5.95
CA GLN A 37 0.75 9.12 -5.92
C GLN A 37 -0.36 9.13 -4.86
N ILE A 38 -0.67 8.00 -4.22
CA ILE A 38 -1.80 7.92 -3.27
C ILE A 38 -1.34 7.30 -1.94
N LEU A 39 -1.04 8.17 -0.97
CA LEU A 39 -0.59 7.81 0.38
C LEU A 39 -1.58 6.94 1.16
N ARG A 40 -2.87 7.09 0.90
CA ARG A 40 -3.94 6.35 1.58
C ARG A 40 -4.74 5.50 0.60
N PHE A 41 -4.04 4.61 -0.07
CA PHE A 41 -4.62 3.69 -1.05
C PHE A 41 -5.92 3.01 -0.59
N ARG A 42 -5.98 2.58 0.67
CA ARG A 42 -7.14 1.92 1.29
C ARG A 42 -8.39 2.81 1.41
N ASP A 43 -8.24 4.12 1.31
CA ASP A 43 -9.33 5.08 1.41
C ASP A 43 -10.02 5.31 0.04
N ILE A 44 -9.44 4.76 -1.04
CA ILE A 44 -10.03 4.78 -2.39
C ILE A 44 -11.15 3.73 -2.45
N GLN A 45 -12.40 4.19 -2.34
CA GLN A 45 -13.56 3.32 -2.51
C GLN A 45 -14.20 3.48 -3.89
N THR A 46 -14.05 4.64 -4.53
CA THR A 46 -14.70 4.94 -5.81
C THR A 46 -13.76 5.66 -6.76
N ILE A 47 -13.78 5.28 -8.05
CA ILE A 47 -13.02 5.96 -9.11
C ILE A 47 -14.02 6.63 -10.04
N HIS A 48 -14.01 7.96 -10.07
CA HIS A 48 -14.88 8.73 -10.96
C HIS A 48 -14.14 9.04 -12.26
N ILE A 49 -14.78 8.79 -13.40
CA ILE A 49 -14.19 9.09 -14.71
C ILE A 49 -15.06 10.16 -15.36
N GLN A 50 -14.49 11.35 -15.52
CA GLN A 50 -15.19 12.44 -16.20
C GLN A 50 -15.43 12.08 -17.66
N LYS A 51 -16.54 12.57 -18.22
CA LYS A 51 -16.87 12.32 -19.63
C LYS A 51 -15.76 12.94 -20.50
N PRO A 52 -15.12 12.14 -21.36
CA PRO A 52 -14.04 12.62 -22.20
C PRO A 52 -14.58 13.58 -23.27
N THR A 53 -13.82 14.64 -23.56
CA THR A 53 -14.12 15.52 -24.69
C THR A 53 -13.42 14.97 -25.93
N ILE A 54 -14.21 14.51 -26.89
CA ILE A 54 -13.72 13.87 -28.12
C ILE A 54 -14.07 14.76 -29.30
N THR A 55 -13.07 15.15 -30.07
CA THR A 55 -13.25 15.96 -31.28
C THR A 55 -12.91 15.12 -32.51
N PHE A 56 -13.81 15.09 -33.48
CA PHE A 56 -13.61 14.40 -34.75
C PHE A 56 -13.22 15.41 -35.83
N SER A 57 -12.39 14.98 -36.79
CA SER A 57 -12.12 15.77 -37.98
C SER A 57 -13.37 15.89 -38.88
N ASP A 58 -14.23 14.88 -38.88
CA ASP A 58 -15.49 14.86 -39.61
C ASP A 58 -16.68 15.14 -38.67
N LYS A 59 -17.32 16.29 -38.86
CA LYS A 59 -18.46 16.74 -38.03
C LYS A 59 -19.71 15.89 -38.18
N SER A 60 -19.84 15.15 -39.29
CA SER A 60 -21.03 14.31 -39.55
C SER A 60 -21.14 13.09 -38.64
N MET A 61 -20.06 12.74 -37.93
CA MET A 61 -19.93 11.56 -37.08
C MET A 61 -20.21 11.82 -35.59
N GLU A 62 -20.45 13.07 -35.18
CA GLU A 62 -20.32 13.47 -33.77
C GLU A 62 -21.32 12.82 -32.80
N SER A 63 -22.60 12.62 -33.15
CA SER A 63 -23.59 12.22 -32.13
C SER A 63 -23.58 10.72 -31.80
N HIS A 64 -23.61 9.84 -32.80
CA HIS A 64 -23.72 8.39 -32.60
C HIS A 64 -22.41 7.75 -32.12
N PHE A 65 -21.26 8.26 -32.54
CA PHE A 65 -19.99 7.65 -32.19
C PHE A 65 -19.48 8.08 -30.81
N VAL A 66 -19.79 9.30 -30.36
CA VAL A 66 -19.37 9.78 -29.02
C VAL A 66 -19.81 8.83 -27.92
N GLU A 67 -21.04 8.31 -27.97
CA GLU A 67 -21.53 7.32 -27.01
C GLU A 67 -20.75 6.00 -27.08
N LEU A 68 -20.49 5.50 -28.29
CA LEU A 68 -19.68 4.28 -28.50
C LEU A 68 -18.25 4.44 -27.95
N TYR A 69 -17.63 5.59 -28.17
CA TYR A 69 -16.29 5.88 -27.64
C TYR A 69 -16.31 6.00 -26.11
N GLN A 70 -17.29 6.68 -25.54
CA GLN A 70 -17.48 6.77 -24.10
C GLN A 70 -17.65 5.38 -23.47
N GLN A 71 -18.50 4.53 -24.06
CA GLN A 71 -18.68 3.15 -23.61
C GLN A 71 -17.38 2.36 -23.72
N THR A 72 -16.64 2.49 -24.83
CA THR A 72 -15.37 1.77 -25.01
C THR A 72 -14.32 2.18 -23.99
N ILE A 73 -14.28 3.46 -23.61
CA ILE A 73 -13.40 3.99 -22.57
C ILE A 73 -13.79 3.37 -21.22
N GLN A 74 -15.06 3.45 -20.84
CA GLN A 74 -15.57 2.86 -19.61
C GLN A 74 -15.27 1.37 -19.52
N GLU A 75 -15.53 0.61 -20.59
CA GLU A 75 -15.23 -0.82 -20.66
C GLU A 75 -13.73 -1.10 -20.57
N SER A 76 -12.90 -0.31 -21.25
CA SER A 76 -11.44 -0.49 -21.22
C SER A 76 -10.86 -0.17 -19.84
N PHE A 77 -11.40 0.87 -19.18
CA PHE A 77 -11.12 1.18 -17.78
C PHE A 77 -11.57 0.03 -16.87
N ALA A 78 -12.84 -0.35 -16.95
CA ALA A 78 -13.39 -1.46 -16.17
C ALA A 78 -12.58 -2.74 -16.37
N LYS A 79 -12.20 -3.09 -17.60
CA LYS A 79 -11.33 -4.24 -17.92
C LYS A 79 -9.95 -4.07 -17.29
N GLY A 80 -9.30 -2.92 -17.49
CA GLY A 80 -7.98 -2.60 -16.93
C GLY A 80 -7.89 -2.77 -15.41
N PHE A 81 -8.98 -2.49 -14.70
CA PHE A 81 -9.07 -2.68 -13.26
C PHE A 81 -9.72 -3.99 -12.79
N SER A 82 -10.61 -4.60 -13.60
CA SER A 82 -11.34 -5.82 -13.21
C SER A 82 -10.46 -7.07 -13.11
N HIS A 83 -9.30 -7.06 -13.79
CA HIS A 83 -8.31 -8.15 -13.68
C HIS A 83 -7.56 -8.14 -12.35
N LYS A 84 -7.95 -7.27 -11.42
CA LYS A 84 -7.08 -6.70 -10.42
C LYS A 84 -7.93 -6.34 -9.18
N PRO A 85 -8.16 -7.30 -8.26
CA PRO A 85 -9.32 -7.37 -7.34
C PRO A 85 -9.38 -6.32 -6.22
N TRP A 86 -8.52 -5.29 -6.22
CA TRP A 86 -8.37 -4.38 -5.07
C TRP A 86 -9.42 -3.26 -5.02
N TYR A 87 -10.33 -3.14 -6.00
CA TYR A 87 -11.27 -2.02 -6.08
C TYR A 87 -12.69 -2.48 -6.36
N GLN A 88 -13.64 -1.83 -5.67
CA GLN A 88 -15.02 -1.76 -6.12
C GLN A 88 -15.17 -0.51 -6.99
N ILE A 89 -15.14 -0.68 -8.31
CA ILE A 89 -15.18 0.48 -9.21
C ILE A 89 -16.63 0.77 -9.56
N ARG A 90 -17.12 1.91 -9.09
CA ARG A 90 -18.32 2.53 -9.66
C ARG A 90 -17.87 3.59 -10.65
N LEU A 91 -18.09 3.33 -11.93
CA LEU A 91 -17.84 4.29 -12.99
C LEU A 91 -19.03 5.23 -13.09
N SER A 92 -19.09 6.33 -12.34
CA SER A 92 -20.13 7.34 -12.59
C SER A 92 -19.69 8.26 -13.73
N CYS A 93 -20.56 8.51 -14.70
CA CYS A 93 -20.39 9.65 -15.60
C CYS A 93 -21.24 10.82 -15.09
N PHE A 94 -20.68 12.04 -15.16
CA PHE A 94 -21.39 13.26 -14.85
C PHE A 94 -22.57 13.43 -15.82
N ASN A 95 -23.77 13.15 -15.33
CA ASN A 95 -25.01 13.77 -15.75
C ASN A 95 -25.77 14.04 -14.45
N GLU A 96 -25.64 15.26 -13.92
CA GLU A 96 -26.18 15.63 -12.60
C GLU A 96 -27.72 15.51 -12.49
N ASP A 97 -28.42 15.27 -13.60
CA ASP A 97 -29.88 15.27 -13.65
C ASP A 97 -30.53 13.92 -14.05
N LYS A 98 -29.79 12.80 -14.09
CA LYS A 98 -30.37 11.49 -14.46
C LYS A 98 -29.95 10.37 -13.52
N SER A 99 -30.90 9.84 -12.74
CA SER A 99 -30.73 8.65 -11.91
C SER A 99 -30.62 7.40 -12.78
N ASP A 100 -29.44 6.80 -12.81
CA ASP A 100 -29.03 5.68 -13.67
C ASP A 100 -29.80 4.36 -13.45
N SER A 101 -30.35 3.78 -14.52
CA SER A 101 -30.85 2.39 -14.56
C SER A 101 -29.95 1.44 -15.38
N PHE A 102 -28.70 1.82 -15.67
CA PHE A 102 -27.78 1.00 -16.48
C PHE A 102 -26.64 0.36 -15.68
N PHE A 103 -26.49 0.67 -14.39
CA PHE A 103 -25.53 -0.02 -13.52
C PHE A 103 -26.12 -1.29 -12.94
N GLU A 104 -26.22 -2.33 -13.78
CA GLU A 104 -26.10 -3.68 -13.24
C GLU A 104 -24.65 -3.79 -12.74
N GLN A 105 -24.48 -3.91 -11.42
CA GLN A 105 -23.18 -4.09 -10.79
C GLN A 105 -22.37 -5.10 -11.59
N ILE A 106 -21.18 -4.72 -12.06
CA ILE A 106 -20.16 -5.73 -12.39
C ILE A 106 -19.69 -6.32 -11.04
N SER A 107 -20.55 -7.10 -10.39
CA SER A 107 -20.20 -7.95 -9.27
C SER A 107 -19.54 -9.20 -9.85
N LYS A 108 -18.27 -9.09 -10.24
CA LYS A 108 -17.48 -10.32 -10.34
C LYS A 108 -17.30 -10.87 -8.93
N LYS A 109 -18.04 -11.96 -8.62
CA LYS A 109 -17.79 -12.80 -7.46
C LYS A 109 -16.32 -13.19 -7.43
N GLY A 110 -15.63 -12.80 -6.36
CA GLY A 110 -14.22 -13.11 -6.14
C GLY A 110 -13.72 -12.50 -4.85
N PHE A 111 -14.13 -13.14 -3.74
CA PHE A 111 -13.73 -12.93 -2.34
C PHE A 111 -14.47 -11.82 -1.57
N GLU A 112 -15.49 -12.26 -0.84
CA GLU A 112 -16.07 -11.57 0.31
C GLU A 112 -14.96 -11.28 1.33
N TRP A 113 -14.68 -10.00 1.59
CA TRP A 113 -14.27 -9.59 2.92
C TRP A 113 -15.53 -9.12 3.65
N VAL A 114 -15.73 -9.70 4.84
CA VAL A 114 -16.91 -9.57 5.69
C VAL A 114 -17.16 -8.12 6.09
N ASN A 115 -18.17 -7.47 5.48
CA ASN A 115 -19.23 -6.72 6.17
C ASN A 115 -20.26 -6.15 5.17
N PRO A 116 -21.54 -6.56 5.22
CA PRO A 116 -22.57 -6.08 4.29
C PRO A 116 -23.28 -4.83 4.83
N VAL A 117 -23.65 -3.91 3.94
CA VAL A 117 -24.79 -2.99 4.15
C VAL A 117 -25.67 -3.07 2.90
N PRO A 118 -26.98 -3.36 3.00
CA PRO A 118 -27.86 -3.51 1.85
C PRO A 118 -28.54 -2.19 1.47
N SER A 119 -28.75 -1.93 0.18
CA SER A 119 -29.81 -1.00 -0.25
C SER A 119 -30.47 -1.46 -1.54
N GLN A 120 -31.79 -1.30 -1.56
CA GLN A 120 -32.79 -1.81 -2.49
C GLN A 120 -32.90 -0.94 -3.75
N ILE A 121 -33.43 -1.53 -4.82
CA ILE A 121 -33.65 -0.94 -6.15
C ILE A 121 -35.16 -0.76 -6.37
N GLU A 122 -35.59 0.35 -6.95
CA GLU A 122 -36.89 0.52 -7.61
C GLU A 122 -36.73 1.24 -8.96
N ALA A 123 -37.66 0.97 -9.89
CA ALA A 123 -37.61 1.30 -11.32
C ALA A 123 -38.78 2.17 -11.80
N SER A 124 -38.58 3.00 -12.83
CA SER A 124 -39.47 3.21 -14.02
C SER A 124 -39.19 4.52 -14.79
N GLY A 125 -39.42 4.53 -16.11
CA GLY A 125 -39.74 5.75 -16.91
C GLY A 125 -38.82 6.09 -18.10
N GLN A 126 -39.40 6.34 -19.30
CA GLN A 126 -38.75 6.57 -20.60
C GLN A 126 -38.54 8.07 -21.01
N HIS A 127 -37.56 8.30 -21.93
CA HIS A 127 -37.33 9.42 -22.91
C HIS A 127 -36.93 10.82 -22.35
N LEU A 128 -36.14 11.73 -22.98
CA LEU A 128 -35.33 11.92 -24.21
C LEU A 128 -34.21 12.98 -23.92
N MET A 129 -33.20 13.20 -24.79
CA MET A 129 -31.95 13.97 -24.53
C MET A 129 -31.74 15.21 -25.43
N PHE A 130 -31.03 16.24 -24.90
CA PHE A 130 -30.23 17.23 -25.67
C PHE A 130 -28.97 17.66 -24.89
N SER A 131 -27.86 17.96 -25.58
CA SER A 131 -26.58 18.44 -25.02
C SER A 131 -26.08 19.74 -25.68
N ASN A 132 -25.32 20.55 -24.92
CA ASN A 132 -24.66 21.78 -25.38
C ASN A 132 -23.20 21.53 -25.78
N ALA A 133 -22.81 22.21 -26.86
CA ALA A 133 -21.54 22.11 -27.58
C ALA A 133 -20.59 23.29 -27.31
N ASN A 134 -19.31 23.14 -27.68
CA ASN A 134 -18.59 24.14 -28.51
C ASN A 134 -17.28 23.60 -29.15
N ILE A 135 -17.35 23.38 -30.47
CA ILE A 135 -16.51 23.80 -31.64
C ILE A 135 -14.96 23.85 -31.54
N ILE A 136 -14.27 23.22 -32.51
CA ILE A 136 -13.21 23.76 -33.43
C ILE A 136 -12.98 22.82 -34.64
N THR A 137 -12.51 23.40 -35.76
CA THR A 137 -12.53 22.99 -37.19
C THR A 137 -11.49 21.95 -37.67
N SER A 138 -11.78 21.28 -38.80
CA SER A 138 -10.84 20.47 -39.59
C SER A 138 -10.87 20.86 -41.08
N SER A 139 -9.76 20.61 -41.80
CA SER A 139 -9.62 20.75 -43.26
C SER A 139 -9.36 19.40 -43.91
N GLU A 140 -10.18 19.02 -44.89
CA GLU A 140 -10.13 17.74 -45.60
C GLU A 140 -8.98 17.63 -46.61
N LYS A 141 -8.22 16.53 -46.55
CA LYS A 141 -7.75 15.80 -47.74
C LYS A 141 -7.62 14.29 -47.44
N ASP A 142 -8.54 13.50 -47.99
CA ASP A 142 -8.39 12.11 -48.46
C ASP A 142 -7.65 11.02 -47.64
N SER A 143 -7.35 11.16 -46.35
CA SER A 143 -6.43 10.24 -45.68
C SER A 143 -6.71 9.98 -44.19
N GLY A 144 -7.28 8.81 -43.88
CA GLY A 144 -7.37 8.25 -42.52
C GLY A 144 -8.40 8.93 -41.61
N ILE A 145 -8.81 8.22 -40.55
CA ILE A 145 -9.53 8.83 -39.43
C ILE A 145 -8.47 9.25 -38.42
N ASN A 146 -8.33 10.56 -38.23
CA ASN A 146 -7.49 11.13 -37.18
C ASN A 146 -8.38 11.56 -36.03
N MET A 147 -8.09 11.05 -34.83
CA MET A 147 -8.81 11.42 -33.62
C MET A 147 -7.92 12.18 -32.66
N ARG A 148 -8.49 13.24 -32.08
CA ARG A 148 -7.92 13.95 -30.96
C ARG A 148 -8.86 13.87 -29.77
N ALA A 149 -8.33 13.54 -28.60
CA ALA A 149 -9.09 13.54 -27.36
C ALA A 149 -8.34 14.22 -26.24
N SER A 150 -9.11 14.86 -25.35
CA SER A 150 -8.63 15.32 -24.05
C SER A 150 -9.60 14.87 -22.98
N PHE A 151 -9.08 14.38 -21.86
CA PHE A 151 -9.91 13.98 -20.72
C PHE A 151 -9.14 14.03 -19.40
N SER A 152 -9.89 14.08 -18.32
CA SER A 152 -9.42 14.06 -16.94
C SER A 152 -9.91 12.79 -16.25
N ILE A 153 -9.13 12.31 -15.30
CA ILE A 153 -9.53 11.27 -14.37
C ILE A 153 -9.42 11.83 -12.97
N VAL A 154 -10.49 11.70 -12.19
CA VAL A 154 -10.58 12.23 -10.83
C VAL A 154 -10.96 11.10 -9.89
N ILE A 155 -10.07 10.74 -8.97
CA ILE A 155 -10.35 9.73 -7.97
C ILE A 155 -10.73 10.43 -6.68
N LEU A 156 -11.83 9.99 -6.09
CA LEU A 156 -12.35 10.53 -4.84
C LEU A 156 -12.17 9.49 -3.73
N ASP A 157 -11.91 9.96 -2.51
CA ASP A 157 -11.99 9.12 -1.32
C ASP A 157 -13.45 8.81 -0.93
N ALA A 158 -13.63 8.01 0.12
CA ALA A 158 -14.95 7.68 0.67
C ALA A 158 -15.77 8.90 1.14
N LYS A 159 -15.17 10.08 1.29
CA LYS A 159 -15.82 11.34 1.67
C LYS A 159 -16.07 12.25 0.46
N GLY A 160 -15.79 11.79 -0.75
CA GLY A 160 -15.90 12.58 -1.97
C GLY A 160 -14.75 13.58 -2.17
N LYS A 161 -13.67 13.50 -1.39
CA LYS A 161 -12.51 14.39 -1.55
C LYS A 161 -11.58 13.86 -2.64
N GLU A 162 -11.12 14.75 -3.52
CA GLU A 162 -10.13 14.43 -4.54
C GLU A 162 -8.82 13.94 -3.93
N VAL A 163 -8.39 12.75 -4.33
CA VAL A 163 -7.11 12.14 -3.92
C VAL A 163 -6.15 11.95 -5.08
N TYR A 164 -6.63 11.99 -6.32
CA TYR A 164 -5.80 11.91 -7.51
C TYR A 164 -6.52 12.56 -8.69
N VAL A 165 -5.82 13.41 -9.42
CA VAL A 165 -6.30 14.05 -10.63
C VAL A 165 -5.23 13.91 -11.69
N GLN A 166 -5.59 13.36 -12.86
CA GLN A 166 -4.69 13.29 -14.00
C GLN A 166 -5.38 13.82 -15.24
N LEU A 167 -4.74 14.82 -15.85
CA LEU A 167 -5.16 15.42 -17.11
C LEU A 167 -4.39 14.79 -18.27
N PHE A 168 -5.13 14.48 -19.34
CA PHE A 168 -4.61 14.00 -20.61
C PHE A 168 -5.04 14.95 -21.71
N HIS A 169 -4.06 15.51 -22.42
CA HIS A 169 -4.27 16.42 -23.53
C HIS A 169 -3.64 15.85 -24.80
N ASN A 170 -4.19 16.24 -25.94
CA ASN A 170 -3.63 15.93 -27.27
C ASN A 170 -3.35 14.44 -27.47
N LEU A 171 -4.24 13.57 -26.97
CA LEU A 171 -4.16 12.15 -27.32
C LEU A 171 -4.51 12.03 -28.80
N GLU A 172 -3.62 11.46 -29.58
CA GLU A 172 -3.80 11.28 -31.01
C GLU A 172 -3.79 9.79 -31.34
N ALA A 173 -4.74 9.37 -32.17
CA ALA A 173 -4.72 8.05 -32.76
C ALA A 173 -5.19 8.16 -34.20
N ASN A 174 -4.39 7.57 -35.09
CA ASN A 174 -4.65 7.50 -36.51
C ASN A 174 -4.81 6.03 -36.89
N ASP A 175 -5.80 5.73 -37.72
CA ASP A 175 -5.94 4.41 -38.34
C ASP A 175 -5.98 4.49 -39.85
N LEU A 176 -5.42 3.47 -40.50
CA LEU A 176 -5.35 3.39 -41.95
C LEU A 176 -6.68 2.87 -42.49
N LYS A 177 -7.10 3.45 -43.62
CA LYS A 177 -8.40 3.26 -44.29
C LYS A 177 -8.87 1.80 -44.23
N SER A 178 -10.06 1.55 -43.67
CA SER A 178 -10.79 0.30 -43.92
C SER A 178 -11.56 0.46 -45.22
N THR A 179 -11.29 -0.38 -46.21
CA THR A 179 -12.08 -0.47 -47.45
C THR A 179 -13.35 -1.33 -47.29
N GLU A 180 -13.68 -1.74 -46.07
CA GLU A 180 -14.65 -2.81 -45.79
C GLU A 180 -15.95 -2.29 -45.14
N GLY A 181 -16.93 -3.18 -44.94
CA GLY A 181 -18.35 -2.88 -44.74
C GLY A 181 -18.70 -2.17 -43.41
N HIS A 182 -20.01 -1.94 -43.18
CA HIS A 182 -20.49 -1.18 -42.01
C HIS A 182 -20.06 -1.78 -40.66
N MET A 183 -20.03 -3.11 -40.53
CA MET A 183 -19.53 -3.78 -39.32
C MET A 183 -18.04 -3.56 -39.10
N ASP A 184 -17.25 -3.48 -40.17
CA ASP A 184 -15.81 -3.22 -40.10
C ASP A 184 -15.54 -1.80 -39.61
N LYS A 185 -16.45 -0.84 -39.90
CA LYS A 185 -16.41 0.51 -39.34
C LYS A 185 -16.61 0.50 -37.82
N ILE A 186 -17.62 -0.20 -37.29
CA ILE A 186 -17.87 -0.28 -35.83
C ILE A 186 -16.65 -0.89 -35.11
N CYS A 187 -16.12 -1.99 -35.65
CA CYS A 187 -14.91 -2.63 -35.12
C CYS A 187 -13.66 -1.72 -35.22
N MET A 188 -13.57 -0.89 -36.26
CA MET A 188 -12.52 0.12 -36.41
C MET A 188 -12.61 1.17 -35.29
N HIS A 189 -13.78 1.73 -35.03
CA HIS A 189 -13.96 2.75 -33.98
C HIS A 189 -13.57 2.21 -32.59
N GLN A 190 -13.94 0.97 -32.26
CA GLN A 190 -13.51 0.33 -31.01
C GLN A 190 -11.99 0.14 -30.92
N ARG A 191 -11.35 -0.31 -32.00
CA ARG A 191 -9.88 -0.44 -32.07
C ARG A 191 -9.18 0.91 -31.90
N LEU A 192 -9.71 1.94 -32.57
CA LEU A 192 -9.19 3.30 -32.50
C LEU A 192 -9.34 3.89 -31.10
N ALA A 193 -10.50 3.69 -30.47
CA ALA A 193 -10.73 4.06 -29.07
C ALA A 193 -9.71 3.38 -28.14
N LYS A 194 -9.55 2.06 -28.26
CA LYS A 194 -8.57 1.32 -27.45
C LYS A 194 -7.16 1.86 -27.68
N LYS A 195 -6.74 2.08 -28.93
CA LYS A 195 -5.42 2.64 -29.26
C LYS A 195 -5.20 4.03 -28.65
N LEU A 196 -6.24 4.88 -28.69
CA LEU A 196 -6.22 6.25 -28.18
C LEU A 196 -6.13 6.29 -26.64
N PHE A 197 -6.93 5.48 -25.95
CA PHE A 197 -7.11 5.60 -24.50
C PHE A 197 -6.26 4.61 -23.68
N GLN A 198 -5.85 3.47 -24.24
CA GLN A 198 -5.10 2.45 -23.49
C GLN A 198 -3.78 2.98 -22.89
N PRO A 199 -2.98 3.83 -23.55
CA PRO A 199 -1.78 4.40 -22.94
C PRO A 199 -2.09 5.24 -21.69
N ALA A 200 -3.14 6.07 -21.76
CA ALA A 200 -3.59 6.90 -20.65
C ALA A 200 -4.15 6.06 -19.49
N ILE A 201 -4.98 5.06 -19.81
CA ILE A 201 -5.48 4.06 -18.85
C ILE A 201 -4.32 3.35 -18.17
N ASN A 202 -3.34 2.85 -18.94
CA ASN A 202 -2.18 2.15 -18.41
C ASN A 202 -1.34 3.05 -17.52
N LYS A 203 -1.17 4.33 -17.87
CA LYS A 203 -0.47 5.31 -17.04
C LYS A 203 -1.16 5.45 -15.68
N VAL A 204 -2.47 5.71 -15.69
CA VAL A 204 -3.24 5.88 -14.45
C VAL A 204 -3.27 4.60 -13.63
N VAL A 205 -3.56 3.46 -14.25
CA VAL A 205 -3.45 2.16 -13.59
C VAL A 205 -2.05 2.00 -12.99
N ASN A 206 -0.96 2.32 -13.69
CA ASN A 206 0.38 2.16 -13.13
C ASN A 206 0.70 3.14 -11.98
N GLU A 207 0.07 4.31 -11.96
CA GLU A 207 0.25 5.34 -10.94
C GLU A 207 -0.61 5.09 -9.69
N ILE A 208 -1.80 4.51 -9.87
CA ILE A 208 -2.76 4.28 -8.80
C ILE A 208 -2.86 2.82 -8.36
N TYR A 209 -2.37 1.89 -9.17
CA TYR A 209 -2.45 0.47 -8.85
C TYR A 209 -1.30 0.06 -7.94
N PRO A 210 -1.57 -0.64 -6.83
CA PRO A 210 -0.51 -1.09 -5.98
C PRO A 210 0.39 -2.07 -6.73
N LYS A 211 1.70 -1.83 -6.67
CA LYS A 211 2.66 -2.68 -7.36
C LYS A 211 3.01 -3.84 -6.44
N THR A 212 2.89 -5.06 -6.97
CA THR A 212 3.43 -6.23 -6.27
C THR A 212 4.96 -6.17 -6.32
N ILE A 213 5.61 -6.00 -5.19
CA ILE A 213 7.06 -6.03 -5.07
C ILE A 213 7.45 -7.27 -4.29
N LYS A 214 8.35 -8.07 -4.84
CA LYS A 214 8.98 -9.14 -4.07
C LYS A 214 9.91 -8.51 -3.06
N GLN A 215 9.56 -8.61 -1.79
CA GLN A 215 10.37 -8.10 -0.70
C GLN A 215 10.78 -9.24 0.20
N ILE A 216 12.03 -9.17 0.66
CA ILE A 216 12.52 -10.06 1.69
C ILE A 216 11.92 -9.58 3.01
N ILE A 217 11.15 -10.46 3.65
CA ILE A 217 10.65 -10.26 5.00
C ILE A 217 11.54 -10.96 5.99
N SER A 218 11.71 -10.29 7.12
CA SER A 218 12.26 -10.95 8.28
C SER A 218 11.11 -11.42 9.16
N ILE A 219 11.10 -12.73 9.37
CA ILE A 219 10.25 -13.37 10.36
C ILE A 219 11.16 -13.79 11.50
N HIS A 220 10.84 -13.30 12.70
CA HIS A 220 11.64 -13.54 13.89
C HIS A 220 11.17 -14.81 14.59
N ASP A 221 12.08 -15.76 14.79
CA ASP A 221 11.76 -17.10 15.29
C ASP A 221 11.30 -17.12 16.77
N ASN A 222 11.74 -16.14 17.57
CA ASN A 222 11.31 -16.01 18.98
C ASN A 222 9.96 -15.30 19.18
N ALA A 223 9.22 -15.05 18.11
CA ALA A 223 7.88 -14.47 18.19
C ALA A 223 6.81 -15.52 18.55
N ASP A 224 5.55 -15.09 18.64
CA ASP A 224 4.40 -15.98 18.69
C ASP A 224 4.42 -16.97 17.53
N ILE A 225 4.36 -18.26 17.86
CA ILE A 225 4.52 -19.37 16.91
C ILE A 225 3.39 -19.34 15.88
N ARG A 226 2.16 -19.07 16.30
CA ARG A 226 1.00 -19.02 15.40
C ARG A 226 1.08 -17.81 14.47
N GLY A 227 1.40 -16.64 15.01
CA GLY A 227 1.65 -15.42 14.25
C GLY A 227 2.73 -15.62 13.19
N ARG A 228 3.83 -16.30 13.56
CA ARG A 228 4.89 -16.71 12.62
C ARG A 228 4.34 -17.57 11.48
N PHE A 229 3.64 -18.66 11.78
CA PHE A 229 3.11 -19.55 10.73
C PHE A 229 2.14 -18.83 9.80
N LEU A 230 1.33 -17.90 10.32
CA LEU A 230 0.42 -17.08 9.52
C LEU A 230 1.20 -16.12 8.61
N LEU A 231 2.31 -15.53 9.07
CA LEU A 231 3.20 -14.74 8.23
C LEU A 231 3.84 -15.57 7.12
N ASP A 232 4.34 -16.76 7.44
CA ASP A 232 4.90 -17.70 6.45
C ASP A 232 3.85 -18.09 5.40
N ALA A 233 2.60 -18.26 5.82
CA ALA A 233 1.46 -18.53 4.95
C ALA A 233 0.91 -17.28 4.21
N LYS A 234 1.52 -16.10 4.39
CA LYS A 234 1.07 -14.81 3.83
C LYS A 234 -0.36 -14.40 4.25
N ALA A 235 -0.86 -14.93 5.36
CA ALA A 235 -2.15 -14.58 5.97
C ALA A 235 -1.98 -13.36 6.90
N PHE A 236 -1.61 -12.21 6.32
CA PHE A 236 -1.20 -11.02 7.08
C PHE A 236 -2.28 -10.43 8.01
N PRO A 237 -3.57 -10.33 7.62
CA PRO A 237 -4.61 -9.84 8.52
C PRO A 237 -4.79 -10.72 9.77
N GLU A 238 -4.79 -12.04 9.59
CA GLU A 238 -4.90 -13.02 10.67
C GLU A 238 -3.65 -13.01 11.55
N ALA A 239 -2.46 -12.94 10.94
CA ALA A 239 -1.20 -12.79 11.65
C ALA A 239 -1.22 -11.54 12.55
N LEU A 240 -1.68 -10.41 12.01
CA LEU A 240 -1.77 -9.15 12.74
C LEU A 240 -2.70 -9.26 13.95
N ALA A 241 -3.90 -9.84 13.77
CA ALA A 241 -4.85 -10.05 14.87
C ALA A 241 -4.26 -10.93 15.99
N HIS A 242 -3.63 -12.05 15.63
CA HIS A 242 -3.02 -12.97 16.59
C HIS A 242 -1.80 -12.38 17.30
N ILE A 243 -0.87 -11.78 16.57
CA ILE A 243 0.34 -11.20 17.15
C ILE A 243 -0.03 -10.05 18.10
N LYS A 244 -1.06 -9.24 17.77
CA LYS A 244 -1.56 -8.19 18.67
C LYS A 244 -1.97 -8.73 20.04
N GLN A 245 -2.67 -9.86 20.06
CA GLN A 245 -3.08 -10.50 21.30
C GLN A 245 -1.86 -11.01 22.09
N SER A 246 -0.91 -11.67 21.42
CA SER A 246 0.35 -12.13 22.04
C SER A 246 1.13 -10.97 22.67
N ILE A 247 1.27 -9.84 21.95
CA ILE A 247 1.92 -8.63 22.47
C ILE A 247 1.24 -8.17 23.77
N LYS A 248 -0.10 -8.05 23.77
CA LYS A 248 -0.86 -7.62 24.94
C LYS A 248 -0.64 -8.52 26.15
N GLU A 249 -0.55 -9.82 25.94
CA GLU A 249 -0.29 -10.80 27.01
C GLU A 249 1.15 -10.71 27.53
N LYS A 250 2.14 -10.65 26.63
CA LYS A 250 3.56 -10.50 27.00
C LYS A 250 3.86 -9.15 27.66
N GLU A 251 3.19 -8.07 27.27
CA GLU A 251 3.31 -6.76 27.92
C GLU A 251 2.84 -6.81 29.37
N ARG A 252 1.73 -7.51 29.66
CA ARG A 252 1.26 -7.73 31.03
C ARG A 252 2.29 -8.48 31.86
N LEU A 253 2.87 -9.55 31.30
CA LEU A 253 3.93 -10.32 31.97
C LEU A 253 5.19 -9.47 32.21
N TYR A 254 5.61 -8.67 31.23
CA TYR A 254 6.72 -7.74 31.35
C TYR A 254 6.50 -6.74 32.49
N ILE A 255 5.31 -6.12 32.57
CA ILE A 255 4.97 -5.16 33.65
C ILE A 255 5.04 -5.83 35.02
N GLN A 256 4.51 -7.05 35.16
CA GLN A 256 4.59 -7.82 36.41
C GLN A 256 6.03 -8.11 36.81
N GLN A 257 6.86 -8.58 35.87
CA GLN A 257 8.28 -8.87 36.12
C GLN A 257 9.07 -7.60 36.47
N LYS A 258 8.86 -6.50 35.72
CA LYS A 258 9.47 -5.20 36.00
C LYS A 258 9.15 -4.74 37.41
N ASN A 259 7.88 -4.80 37.83
CA ASN A 259 7.47 -4.39 39.16
C ASN A 259 8.08 -5.27 40.26
N LYS A 260 8.21 -6.59 40.01
CA LYS A 260 8.90 -7.50 40.92
C LYS A 260 10.38 -7.11 41.09
N ILE A 261 11.09 -6.89 39.98
CA ILE A 261 12.49 -6.45 39.98
C ILE A 261 12.63 -5.12 40.75
N LEU A 262 11.75 -4.14 40.50
CA LEU A 262 11.81 -2.86 41.19
C LEU A 262 11.67 -3.03 42.71
N ARG A 263 10.73 -3.85 43.18
CA ARG A 263 10.54 -4.12 44.62
C ARG A 263 11.75 -4.79 45.26
N GLU A 264 12.30 -5.81 44.62
CA GLU A 264 13.50 -6.51 45.10
C GLU A 264 14.67 -5.54 45.27
N TYR A 265 14.90 -4.68 44.27
CA TYR A 265 15.99 -3.72 44.32
C TYR A 265 15.76 -2.59 45.33
N THR A 266 14.52 -2.14 45.54
CA THR A 266 14.20 -1.20 46.62
C THR A 266 14.52 -1.79 48.00
N GLN A 267 14.30 -3.10 48.20
CA GLN A 267 14.66 -3.77 49.45
C GLN A 267 16.18 -3.86 49.64
N ILE A 268 16.93 -4.18 48.58
CA ILE A 268 18.40 -4.21 48.62
C ILE A 268 18.96 -2.81 48.90
N GLU A 269 18.44 -1.77 48.23
CA GLU A 269 18.85 -0.38 48.46
C GLU A 269 18.59 0.06 49.92
N LYS A 270 17.51 -0.42 50.54
CA LYS A 270 17.25 -0.19 51.97
C LYS A 270 18.30 -0.89 52.84
N GLN A 271 18.58 -2.17 52.60
CA GLN A 271 19.58 -2.93 53.35
C GLN A 271 20.99 -2.33 53.22
N LEU A 272 21.33 -1.75 52.07
CA LEU A 272 22.61 -1.05 51.87
C LEU A 272 22.72 0.23 52.71
N LYS A 273 21.61 0.95 52.94
CA LYS A 273 21.59 2.15 53.80
C LYS A 273 21.76 1.80 55.28
N ASP A 274 21.28 0.63 55.69
CA ASP A 274 21.34 0.19 57.08
C ASP A 274 22.73 -0.34 57.47
N ARG A 275 23.62 -0.58 56.49
CA ARG A 275 25.01 -0.99 56.75
C ARG A 275 25.83 0.25 57.13
N ASN A 276 26.52 0.18 58.27
CA ASN A 276 27.45 1.21 58.75
C ASN A 276 28.78 1.19 57.96
N THR A 277 28.69 1.10 56.63
CA THR A 277 29.82 1.09 55.70
C THR A 277 30.20 2.53 55.30
N PRO A 278 31.48 2.81 54.98
CA PRO A 278 31.89 4.11 54.48
C PRO A 278 31.07 4.57 53.28
N ASP A 279 30.81 5.88 53.16
CA ASP A 279 29.93 6.45 52.12
C ASP A 279 30.40 6.18 50.68
N GLU A 280 31.72 6.08 50.47
CA GLU A 280 32.30 5.84 49.15
C GLU A 280 32.00 4.43 48.61
N ASP A 281 32.16 3.40 49.44
CA ASP A 281 31.84 2.00 49.09
C ASP A 281 30.35 1.83 48.76
N ILE A 282 29.47 2.53 49.49
CA ILE A 282 28.02 2.50 49.25
C ILE A 282 27.69 3.09 47.87
N ARG A 283 28.42 4.14 47.44
CA ARG A 283 28.20 4.78 46.15
C ARG A 283 28.50 3.84 44.99
N GLU A 284 29.63 3.15 45.02
CA GLU A 284 30.00 2.18 43.98
C GLU A 284 29.00 1.03 43.89
N GLN A 285 28.63 0.45 45.04
CA GLN A 285 27.62 -0.61 45.12
C GLN A 285 26.28 -0.18 44.54
N ARG A 286 25.85 1.08 44.76
CA ARG A 286 24.61 1.61 44.16
C ARG A 286 24.70 1.73 42.64
N ILE A 287 25.84 2.12 42.10
CA ILE A 287 26.05 2.21 40.63
C ILE A 287 25.98 0.81 40.01
N GLU A 288 26.64 -0.18 40.60
CA GLU A 288 26.59 -1.56 40.13
C GLU A 288 25.19 -2.16 40.22
N LEU A 289 24.52 -1.93 41.34
CA LEU A 289 23.14 -2.36 41.56
C LEU A 289 22.18 -1.72 40.54
N ALA A 290 22.34 -0.44 40.21
CA ALA A 290 21.55 0.22 39.18
C ALA A 290 21.77 -0.42 37.79
N LYS A 291 23.02 -0.72 37.42
CA LYS A 291 23.34 -1.41 36.16
C LYS A 291 22.73 -2.82 36.09
N GLU A 292 22.78 -3.57 37.19
CA GLU A 292 22.18 -4.92 37.24
C GLU A 292 20.64 -4.86 37.15
N LYS A 293 20.03 -3.89 37.83
CA LYS A 293 18.58 -3.61 37.78
C LYS A 293 18.12 -3.38 36.34
N GLU A 294 18.79 -2.48 35.64
CA GLU A 294 18.51 -2.14 34.25
C GLU A 294 18.68 -3.36 33.35
N LYS A 295 19.79 -4.11 33.50
CA LYS A 295 20.02 -5.35 32.74
C LYS A 295 18.92 -6.40 32.95
N LYS A 296 18.37 -6.53 34.15
CA LYS A 296 17.23 -7.44 34.42
C LYS A 296 15.94 -6.94 33.76
N ILE A 297 15.67 -5.63 33.80
CA ILE A 297 14.51 -5.03 33.13
C ILE A 297 14.62 -5.20 31.61
N ASP A 298 15.80 -5.01 31.03
CA ASP A 298 16.03 -5.18 29.59
C ASP A 298 15.86 -6.63 29.15
N ARG A 299 16.37 -7.59 29.93
CA ARG A 299 16.12 -9.02 29.71
C ARG A 299 14.63 -9.36 29.72
N ALA A 300 13.87 -8.76 30.63
CA ALA A 300 12.42 -8.94 30.69
C ALA A 300 11.72 -8.32 29.47
N ARG A 301 12.19 -7.16 28.99
CA ARG A 301 11.64 -6.48 27.80
C ARG A 301 11.92 -7.25 26.50
N LYS A 302 13.09 -7.90 26.40
CA LYS A 302 13.54 -8.64 25.21
C LYS A 302 12.54 -9.67 24.67
N ILE A 303 11.67 -10.23 25.53
CA ILE A 303 10.61 -11.18 25.13
C ILE A 303 9.61 -10.60 24.12
N LEU A 304 9.46 -9.28 24.07
CA LEU A 304 8.54 -8.58 23.17
C LEU A 304 9.12 -8.33 21.78
N SER A 305 10.45 -8.37 21.63
CA SER A 305 11.13 -7.92 20.42
C SER A 305 10.72 -8.71 19.16
N GLY A 306 10.59 -10.03 19.28
CA GLY A 306 10.18 -10.89 18.17
C GLY A 306 8.76 -10.59 17.69
N ASP A 307 7.82 -10.39 18.63
CA ASP A 307 6.43 -10.09 18.31
C ASP A 307 6.29 -8.70 17.69
N TYR A 308 6.98 -7.70 18.22
CA TYR A 308 6.99 -6.37 17.63
C TYR A 308 7.55 -6.38 16.20
N ASN A 309 8.62 -7.14 15.94
CA ASN A 309 9.15 -7.29 14.59
C ASN A 309 8.12 -7.93 13.66
N ASN A 310 7.50 -9.04 14.08
CA ASN A 310 6.53 -9.76 13.25
C ASN A 310 5.24 -8.95 13.03
N TYR A 311 4.81 -8.17 14.02
CA TYR A 311 3.71 -7.22 13.88
C TYR A 311 4.06 -6.11 12.89
N GLY A 312 5.27 -5.56 12.98
CA GLY A 312 5.81 -4.58 12.01
C GLY A 312 5.84 -5.12 10.58
N THR A 313 6.21 -6.40 10.42
CA THR A 313 6.20 -7.10 9.13
C THR A 313 4.78 -7.30 8.59
N ALA A 314 3.83 -7.69 9.42
CA ALA A 314 2.42 -7.79 9.02
C ALA A 314 1.85 -6.44 8.57
N LEU A 315 2.14 -5.38 9.34
CA LEU A 315 1.73 -4.02 9.02
C LEU A 315 2.34 -3.54 7.70
N GLU A 316 3.63 -3.76 7.49
CA GLU A 316 4.32 -3.41 6.25
C GLU A 316 3.68 -4.11 5.04
N ALA A 317 3.40 -5.40 5.16
CA ALA A 317 2.79 -6.19 4.08
C ALA A 317 1.38 -5.70 3.71
N LEU A 318 0.67 -5.13 4.67
CA LEU A 318 -0.66 -4.52 4.48
C LEU A 318 -0.58 -3.04 4.06
N GLY A 319 0.63 -2.48 3.88
CA GLY A 319 0.83 -1.09 3.46
C GLY A 319 0.72 -0.07 4.60
N PHE A 320 0.65 -0.49 5.87
CA PHE A 320 0.62 0.40 7.04
C PHE A 320 2.03 0.86 7.43
N VAL A 321 2.69 1.60 6.53
CA VAL A 321 4.12 1.97 6.65
C VAL A 321 4.45 2.70 7.95
N ASP A 322 3.67 3.71 8.34
CA ASP A 322 3.97 4.49 9.55
C ASP A 322 3.86 3.67 10.84
N GLN A 323 2.83 2.82 10.91
CA GLN A 323 2.65 1.91 12.05
C GLN A 323 3.76 0.84 12.06
N SER A 324 4.16 0.36 10.88
CA SER A 324 5.26 -0.60 10.77
C SER A 324 6.57 -0.01 11.29
N ILE A 325 6.90 1.25 10.96
CA ILE A 325 8.06 1.98 11.50
C ILE A 325 8.02 2.01 13.03
N GLU A 326 6.90 2.39 13.63
CA GLU A 326 6.74 2.43 15.10
C GLU A 326 7.01 1.07 15.74
N TYR A 327 6.51 -0.02 15.15
CA TYR A 327 6.68 -1.36 15.71
C TYR A 327 8.09 -1.93 15.49
N TYR A 328 8.74 -1.62 14.38
CA TYR A 328 10.14 -1.96 14.20
C TYR A 328 11.03 -1.21 15.19
N GLU A 329 10.73 0.06 15.47
CA GLU A 329 11.41 0.82 16.53
C GLU A 329 11.24 0.17 17.90
N LYS A 330 10.01 -0.16 18.28
CA LYS A 330 9.75 -0.90 19.52
C LYS A 330 10.53 -2.22 19.58
N ALA A 331 10.64 -2.94 18.47
CA ALA A 331 11.34 -4.22 18.41
C ALA A 331 12.83 -4.09 18.71
N PHE A 332 13.56 -3.17 18.06
CA PHE A 332 15.00 -3.02 18.31
C PHE A 332 15.31 -2.24 19.59
N MET A 333 14.39 -1.41 20.10
CA MET A 333 14.49 -0.83 21.45
C MET A 333 14.27 -1.87 22.55
N ALA A 334 13.46 -2.91 22.29
CA ALA A 334 13.28 -4.04 23.19
C ALA A 334 14.48 -5.01 23.16
N ASP A 335 15.13 -5.18 22.00
CA ASP A 335 16.35 -5.97 21.84
C ASP A 335 17.27 -5.33 20.79
N PRO A 336 18.33 -4.61 21.21
CA PRO A 336 19.27 -3.98 20.28
C PRO A 336 19.96 -4.96 19.31
N PHE A 337 19.93 -6.27 19.62
CA PHE A 337 20.45 -7.33 18.75
C PHE A 337 19.45 -7.82 17.70
N ASN A 338 18.21 -7.31 17.69
CA ASN A 338 17.26 -7.56 16.62
C ASN A 338 17.60 -6.72 15.38
N TYR A 339 18.68 -7.13 14.71
CA TYR A 339 19.24 -6.45 13.54
C TYR A 339 18.23 -6.35 12.38
N MET A 340 17.32 -7.31 12.28
CA MET A 340 16.30 -7.35 11.25
C MET A 340 15.28 -6.23 11.42
N ALA A 341 14.76 -6.02 12.64
CA ALA A 341 13.87 -4.91 12.94
C ALA A 341 14.56 -3.57 12.67
N ARG A 342 15.83 -3.43 13.10
CA ARG A 342 16.62 -2.22 12.84
C ARG A 342 16.81 -1.95 11.36
N LEU A 343 17.13 -2.99 10.58
CA LEU A 343 17.29 -2.88 9.12
C LEU A 343 15.96 -2.48 8.45
N ALA A 344 14.85 -3.10 8.84
CA ALA A 344 13.52 -2.80 8.32
C ALA A 344 13.09 -1.35 8.66
N PHE A 345 13.34 -0.90 9.90
CA PHE A 345 13.14 0.48 10.31
C PHE A 345 13.92 1.46 9.43
N HIS A 346 15.23 1.28 9.28
CA HIS A 346 16.05 2.19 8.48
C HIS A 346 15.64 2.19 7.01
N ARG A 347 15.29 1.03 6.44
CA ARG A 347 14.75 0.92 5.08
C ARG A 347 13.49 1.75 4.91
N LEU A 348 12.52 1.60 5.82
CA LEU A 348 11.25 2.33 5.74
C LEU A 348 11.41 3.83 5.98
N ILE A 349 12.30 4.24 6.88
CA ILE A 349 12.64 5.66 7.08
C ILE A 349 13.28 6.26 5.82
N TYR A 350 14.22 5.54 5.20
CA TYR A 350 14.84 5.98 3.94
C TYR A 350 13.79 6.12 2.84
N PHE A 351 12.95 5.09 2.67
CA PHE A 351 11.86 5.08 1.69
C PHE A 351 10.87 6.23 1.88
N ARG A 352 10.51 6.52 3.13
CA ARG A 352 9.64 7.65 3.47
C ARG A 352 10.27 8.98 3.11
N LYS A 353 11.59 9.15 3.35
CA LYS A 353 12.31 10.37 2.97
C LYS A 353 12.39 10.54 1.45
N THR A 354 12.71 9.49 0.70
CA THR A 354 12.84 9.58 -0.77
C THR A 354 11.50 9.83 -1.45
N ASN A 355 10.42 9.18 -1.01
CA ASN A 355 9.09 9.45 -1.59
C ASN A 355 8.65 10.89 -1.30
N ASN A 356 8.96 11.43 -0.12
CA ASN A 356 8.64 12.82 0.19
C ASN A 356 9.47 13.79 -0.67
N GLN A 357 10.74 13.49 -0.96
CA GLN A 357 11.57 14.31 -1.83
C GLN A 357 11.09 14.31 -3.28
N GLU A 358 10.67 13.15 -3.81
CA GLU A 358 10.04 13.08 -5.14
C GLU A 358 8.73 13.89 -5.17
N LEU A 359 7.90 13.80 -4.12
CA LEU A 359 6.67 14.59 -4.00
C LEU A 359 6.94 16.10 -3.88
N GLU A 360 7.98 16.52 -3.16
CA GLU A 360 8.39 17.92 -3.06
C GLU A 360 8.89 18.45 -4.41
N LEU A 361 9.70 17.67 -5.13
CA LEU A 361 10.18 18.04 -6.46
C LEU A 361 9.03 18.13 -7.48
N ASP A 362 8.10 17.19 -7.45
CA ASP A 362 6.89 17.22 -8.29
C ASP A 362 6.04 18.46 -7.99
N ARG A 363 5.87 18.80 -6.71
CA ARG A 363 5.14 20.00 -6.30
C ARG A 363 5.82 21.28 -6.79
N GLU A 364 7.14 21.40 -6.63
CA GLU A 364 7.90 22.56 -7.13
C GLU A 364 7.78 22.70 -8.65
N ASN A 365 7.85 21.60 -9.39
CA ASN A 365 7.67 21.59 -10.85
C ASN A 365 6.27 22.04 -11.27
N ILE A 366 5.23 21.61 -10.54
CA ILE A 366 3.84 22.04 -10.77
C ILE A 366 3.70 23.54 -10.48
N GLU A 367 4.19 24.03 -9.34
CA GLU A 367 4.12 25.44 -8.97
C GLU A 367 4.87 26.34 -9.97
N GLN A 368 6.04 25.92 -10.47
CA GLN A 368 6.76 26.63 -11.53
C GLN A 368 6.00 26.63 -12.86
N SER A 369 5.34 25.53 -13.20
CA SER A 369 4.54 25.43 -14.43
C SER A 369 3.34 26.38 -14.39
N LEU A 370 2.68 26.49 -13.24
CA LEU A 370 1.56 27.42 -13.02
C LEU A 370 2.02 28.89 -13.11
N ARG A 371 3.15 29.25 -12.50
CA ARG A 371 3.70 30.63 -12.60
C ARG A 371 3.99 31.06 -14.04
N ARG A 372 4.53 30.16 -14.86
CA ARG A 372 4.78 30.45 -16.29
C ARG A 372 3.51 30.67 -17.09
N GLN A 373 2.39 30.05 -16.69
CA GLN A 373 1.10 30.28 -17.32
C GLN A 373 0.56 31.67 -16.97
N ASP A 374 0.64 32.07 -15.70
CA ASP A 374 0.22 33.41 -15.25
C ASP A 374 1.07 34.53 -15.87
N GLU A 375 2.37 34.31 -16.10
CA GLU A 375 3.26 35.27 -16.78
C GLU A 375 3.02 35.38 -18.30
N SER A 376 2.28 34.43 -18.88
CA SER A 376 1.98 34.39 -20.32
C SER A 376 0.62 34.97 -20.71
N LEU A 377 -0.20 35.34 -19.71
CA LEU A 377 -1.48 36.04 -19.83
C LEU A 377 -1.28 37.54 -19.59
#